data_AF-A0A8T4NJK3-F1
#
_entry.id   AF-A0A8T4NJK3-F1
#
_cell.length_a   1.000
_cell.length_b   1.000
_cell.length_c   1.000
_cell.angle_alpha   90.00
_cell.angle_beta   90.00
_cell.angle_gamma   90.00
#
_symmetry.space_group_name_H-M   'P 1'
#
loop_
_entity.id
_entity.type
_entity.pdbx_description
1 polymer ?
#
loop_
_entity_poly.entity_id
_entity_poly.type
_entity_poly.pdbx_seq_one_letter_code
_entity_poly.pdbx_strand_id
1 'polypeptide(L)'
;MAKSEKQEAIAKILKFFSRKRFSQEELKKTRKLAMKNKLKLSRLRQFYCQSCFSQLKGQTRIGKKERLLYKTVICRKCKHPNKFKI
;
A
#
# COMPACT_ATOMS: atom_id res chain seq x y z
N MET A 1 -0.65 22.28 -21.75
CA MET A 1 -1.52 21.13 -21.42
C MET A 1 -1.65 21.00 -19.91
N ALA A 2 -2.75 21.46 -19.31
CA ALA A 2 -2.97 21.33 -17.87
C ALA A 2 -3.18 19.85 -17.53
N LYS A 3 -2.26 19.25 -16.75
CA LYS A 3 -2.49 17.92 -16.18
C LYS A 3 -3.73 18.01 -15.30
N SER A 4 -4.66 17.08 -15.48
CA SER A 4 -5.84 17.02 -14.61
C SER A 4 -5.39 16.85 -13.16
N GLU A 5 -6.08 17.47 -12.20
CA GLU A 5 -5.76 17.36 -10.76
C GLU A 5 -5.58 15.91 -10.30
N LYS A 6 -6.33 14.98 -10.90
CA LYS A 6 -6.20 13.54 -10.69
C LYS A 6 -4.85 12.98 -11.11
N GLN A 7 -4.33 13.37 -12.27
CA GLN A 7 -3.01 12.94 -12.76
C GLN A 7 -1.90 13.45 -11.85
N GLU A 8 -2.00 14.68 -11.35
CA GLU A 8 -1.04 15.20 -10.37
C GLU A 8 -1.09 14.43 -9.05
N ALA A 9 -2.29 14.09 -8.56
CA ALA A 9 -2.46 13.29 -7.36
C ALA A 9 -1.85 11.89 -7.53
N ILE A 10 -2.05 11.24 -8.68
CA ILE A 10 -1.44 9.94 -9.00
C ILE A 10 0.09 10.06 -9.00
N ALA A 11 0.65 11.07 -9.65
CA ALA A 11 2.10 11.29 -9.70
C ALA A 11 2.69 11.52 -8.30
N LYS A 12 2.03 12.31 -7.45
CA LYS A 12 2.44 12.53 -6.05
C LYS A 12 2.43 11.23 -5.24
N ILE A 13 1.39 10.41 -5.39
CA ILE A 13 1.28 9.11 -4.71
C ILE A 13 2.38 8.16 -5.17
N LEU A 14 2.59 8.02 -6.49
CA LEU A 14 3.65 7.15 -7.02
C LEU A 14 5.04 7.61 -6.57
N LYS A 15 5.30 8.92 -6.58
CA LYS A 15 6.55 9.51 -6.08
C LYS A 15 6.74 9.31 -4.57
N PHE A 16 5.67 9.22 -3.81
CA PHE A 16 5.75 8.88 -2.38
C PHE A 16 6.14 7.42 -2.19
N PHE A 17 5.50 6.49 -2.91
CA PHE A 17 5.78 5.05 -2.81
C PHE A 17 7.09 4.61 -3.48
N SER A 18 7.69 5.43 -4.35
CA SER A 18 9.03 5.15 -4.90
C SER A 18 10.16 5.34 -3.89
N ARG A 19 9.91 6.03 -2.76
CA ARG A 19 10.88 6.20 -1.68
C ARG A 19 11.06 4.90 -0.91
N LYS A 20 12.30 4.58 -0.51
CA LYS A 20 12.64 3.35 0.25
C LYS A 20 12.00 3.26 1.64
N ARG A 21 11.71 4.39 2.28
CA ARG A 21 11.16 4.48 3.65
C ARG A 21 10.14 5.62 3.71
N PHE A 22 9.11 5.44 4.52
CA PHE A 22 8.11 6.45 4.81
C PHE A 22 7.54 6.25 6.22
N SER A 23 7.08 7.34 6.83
CA SER A 23 6.46 7.32 8.15
C SER A 23 4.97 6.97 8.07
N GLN A 24 4.40 6.60 9.22
CA GLN A 24 2.97 6.31 9.34
C GLN A 24 2.12 7.55 9.02
N GLU A 25 2.58 8.73 9.43
CA GLU A 25 1.87 9.99 9.22
C GLU A 25 1.86 10.39 7.75
N GLU A 26 3.00 10.25 7.07
CA GLU A 26 3.08 10.54 5.64
C GLU A 26 2.17 9.59 4.85
N LEU A 27 2.12 8.30 5.21
CA LEU A 27 1.22 7.35 4.56
C LEU A 27 -0.26 7.73 4.79
N LYS A 28 -0.63 8.15 6.00
CA LYS A 28 -1.99 8.62 6.29
C LYS A 28 -2.37 9.82 5.42
N LYS A 29 -1.45 10.79 5.24
CA LYS A 29 -1.63 11.94 4.34
C LYS A 29 -1.83 11.49 2.89
N THR A 30 -0.99 10.58 2.41
CA THR A 30 -1.07 10.03 1.05
C THR A 30 -2.37 9.25 0.82
N ARG A 31 -2.81 8.47 1.80
CA ARG A 31 -4.10 7.75 1.75
C ARG A 31 -5.27 8.72 1.70
N LYS A 32 -5.25 9.78 2.51
CA LYS A 32 -6.29 10.83 2.48
C LYS A 32 -6.35 11.50 1.11
N LEU A 33 -5.20 11.80 0.50
CA LEU A 33 -5.13 12.34 -0.86
C LEU A 33 -5.73 11.38 -1.89
N ALA A 34 -5.42 10.09 -1.79
CA ALA A 34 -5.98 9.07 -2.68
C ALA A 34 -7.51 8.97 -2.54
N MET A 35 -8.02 8.94 -1.30
CA MET A 35 -9.47 8.88 -1.04
C MET A 35 -10.19 10.13 -1.55
N LYS A 36 -9.64 11.34 -1.32
CA LYS A 36 -10.20 12.60 -1.83
C LYS A 36 -10.38 12.59 -3.35
N ASN A 37 -9.42 12.00 -4.06
CA ASN A 37 -9.42 11.89 -5.52
C ASN A 37 -10.09 10.61 -6.05
N LYS A 38 -10.72 9.80 -5.19
CA LYS A 38 -11.34 8.50 -5.53
C LYS A 38 -10.36 7.52 -6.23
N LEU A 39 -9.08 7.60 -5.88
CA LEU A 39 -8.01 6.76 -6.44
C LEU A 39 -7.86 5.44 -5.67
N LYS A 40 -7.79 4.33 -6.40
CA LYS A 40 -7.55 2.99 -5.84
C LYS A 40 -6.03 2.75 -5.69
N LEU A 41 -5.58 2.55 -4.45
CA LEU A 41 -4.16 2.23 -4.14
C LEU A 41 -3.76 0.77 -4.44
N SER A 42 -4.51 0.04 -5.27
CA SER A 42 -4.50 -1.42 -5.45
C SER A 42 -3.16 -2.11 -5.19
N ARG A 43 -2.19 -1.97 -6.11
CA ARG A 43 -0.84 -2.58 -6.00
C ARG A 43 -0.01 -1.96 -4.87
N LEU A 44 -0.23 -0.68 -4.59
CA LEU A 44 0.50 0.08 -3.57
C LEU A 44 0.17 -0.38 -2.14
N ARG A 45 -0.96 -1.07 -1.93
CA ARG A 45 -1.32 -1.70 -0.64
C ARG A 45 -0.32 -2.75 -0.18
N GLN A 46 0.54 -3.25 -1.05
CA GLN A 46 1.58 -4.22 -0.70
C GLN A 46 2.77 -3.59 0.06
N PHE A 47 2.92 -2.27 0.03
CA PHE A 47 4.05 -1.59 0.68
C PHE A 47 3.80 -1.23 2.14
N TYR A 48 2.56 -1.30 2.61
CA TYR A 48 2.19 -0.88 3.96
C TYR A 48 1.22 -1.84 4.65
N CYS A 49 1.21 -1.83 5.98
CA CYS A 49 0.25 -2.62 6.75
C CYS A 49 -1.12 -1.95 6.75
N GLN A 50 -2.15 -2.72 6.40
CA GLN A 50 -3.52 -2.24 6.29
C GLN A 50 -4.13 -1.82 7.64
N SER A 51 -3.60 -2.35 8.75
CA SER A 51 -4.05 -2.04 10.11
C SER A 51 -3.30 -0.83 10.68
N CYS A 52 -1.97 -0.93 10.84
CA CYS A 52 -1.20 0.09 11.56
C CYS A 52 -0.57 1.18 10.67
N PHE A 53 -0.70 1.10 9.34
CA PHE A 53 -0.12 2.07 8.40
C PHE A 53 1.41 2.18 8.47
N SER A 54 2.10 1.21 9.07
CA SER A 54 3.55 1.15 8.99
C SER A 54 4.00 0.59 7.64
N GLN A 55 5.25 0.86 7.26
CA GLN A 55 5.88 0.16 6.16
C GLN A 55 5.78 -1.36 6.37
N LEU A 56 5.34 -2.09 5.35
CA LEU A 56 5.10 -3.53 5.44
C LEU A 56 6.42 -4.26 5.38
N LYS A 57 6.82 -4.81 6.53
CA LYS A 57 7.99 -5.67 6.70
C LYS A 57 7.63 -6.78 7.66
N GLY A 58 8.18 -7.96 7.44
CA GLY A 58 8.01 -9.11 8.31
C GLY A 58 8.01 -10.43 7.55
N GLN A 59 7.52 -11.48 8.20
CA GLN A 59 7.53 -12.82 7.63
C GLN A 59 6.58 -12.89 6.44
N THR A 60 7.11 -13.33 5.30
CA THR A 60 6.34 -13.62 4.10
C THR A 60 6.02 -15.11 4.06
N ARG A 61 4.75 -15.43 3.84
CA ARG A 61 4.28 -16.79 3.59
C ARG A 61 3.55 -16.81 2.25
N ILE A 62 3.85 -17.80 1.43
CA ILE A 62 3.13 -18.05 0.19
C ILE A 62 2.28 -19.28 0.42
N GLY A 63 0.98 -19.18 0.14
CA GLY A 63 0.04 -20.27 0.29
C GLY A 63 -0.86 -20.37 -0.93
N LYS A 64 -1.28 -21.60 -1.25
CA LYS A 64 -2.26 -21.89 -2.28
C LYS A 64 -3.60 -22.17 -1.61
N LYS A 65 -4.68 -21.55 -2.09
CA LYS A 65 -6.05 -21.96 -1.76
C LYS A 65 -6.75 -22.27 -3.07
N GLU A 66 -7.21 -23.51 -3.21
CA GLU A 66 -7.80 -24.04 -4.45
C GLU A 66 -6.85 -23.85 -5.65
N ARG A 67 -7.21 -22.98 -6.60
CA ARG A 67 -6.42 -22.66 -7.80
C ARG A 67 -5.70 -21.31 -7.72
N LEU A 68 -5.76 -20.61 -6.58
CA LEU A 68 -5.23 -19.26 -6.41
C LEU A 68 -4.02 -19.22 -5.47
N LEU A 69 -2.99 -18.47 -5.87
CA LEU A 69 -1.82 -18.20 -5.07
C LEU A 69 -2.02 -16.92 -4.26
N TYR A 70 -1.64 -16.98 -2.98
CA TYR A 70 -1.71 -15.86 -2.07
C TYR A 70 -0.37 -15.64 -1.38
N LYS A 71 0.06 -14.39 -1.36
CA LYS A 71 1.15 -13.90 -0.52
C LYS A 71 0.57 -13.29 0.74
N THR A 72 0.94 -13.82 1.90
CA THR A 72 0.61 -13.21 3.19
C THR A 72 1.87 -12.65 3.81
N VAL A 73 1.86 -11.36 4.15
CA VAL A 73 2.96 -10.71 4.86
C VAL A 73 2.48 -10.32 6.25
N ILE A 74 3.08 -10.94 7.27
CA ILE A 74 2.77 -10.66 8.68
C ILE A 74 3.53 -9.39 9.07
N CYS A 75 2.79 -8.34 9.46
CA CYS A 75 3.41 -7.09 9.85
C CYS A 75 4.30 -7.29 11.10
N ARG A 76 5.56 -6.87 11.04
CA ARG A 76 6.48 -6.97 12.19
C ARG A 76 6.03 -6.11 13.39
N LYS A 77 5.39 -4.96 13.13
CA LYS A 77 4.94 -4.02 14.18
C LYS A 77 3.68 -4.49 14.90
N CYS A 78 2.59 -4.75 14.19
CA CYS A 78 1.29 -5.07 14.81
C CYS A 78 0.85 -6.53 14.64
N LYS A 79 1.69 -7.39 14.04
CA LYS A 79 1.40 -8.81 13.76
C LYS A 79 0.19 -9.08 12.86
N HIS A 80 -0.43 -8.04 12.31
CA HIS A 80 -1.56 -8.18 11.40
C HIS A 80 -1.15 -8.92 10.11
N PRO A 81 -1.90 -9.96 9.68
CA PRO A 81 -1.64 -10.68 8.44
C PRO A 81 -2.19 -9.91 7.24
N ASN A 82 -1.30 -9.48 6.33
CA ASN A 82 -1.70 -8.77 5.11
C ASN A 82 -1.68 -9.76 3.94
N LYS A 83 -2.86 -10.15 3.45
CA LYS A 83 -3.00 -11.13 2.36
C LYS A 83 -3.18 -10.45 1.00
N PHE A 84 -2.45 -10.93 0.01
CA PHE A 84 -2.45 -10.42 -1.36
C PHE A 84 -2.60 -11.61 -2.31
N LYS A 85 -3.45 -11.47 -3.32
CA LYS A 85 -3.52 -12.43 -4.43
C LYS A 85 -2.31 -12.20 -5.35
N ILE A 86 -1.62 -13.27 -5.73
CA ILE A 86 -0.59 -13.28 -6.77
C ILE A 86 -1.22 -13.79 -8.07
#